data_AF-A0A1B9EP49-F1
#
_entry.id   AF-A0A1B9EP49-F1
#
_cell.length_a   1.000
_cell.length_b   1.000
_cell.length_c   1.000
_cell.angle_alpha   90.00
_cell.angle_beta   90.00
_cell.angle_gamma   90.00
#
_symmetry.space_group_name_H-M   'P 1'
#
loop_
_entity.id
_entity.type
_entity.pdbx_description
1 polymer ?
#
loop_
_entity_poly.entity_id
_entity_poly.type
_entity_poly.pdbx_seq_one_letter_code
_entity_poly.pdbx_strand_id
1 'polypeptide(L)'
;MATSEDGAAKRTPAAGDEARANGSSVTGRVLGYLESARNLTGSAAALGGLLLTFAGFAGAYWPVVVGGLYGAGALLAPPRRPPAPAFEEPSSRLDELRADLVTLRAYLERVELPSTAAERLEALTGLLEGLLAPGWVSEALAEDPEGVHVVARAVRRDVPESVDAYLRTRWWTRLAPGGRAPEEELERQVTLLHGEAQALVDGLREAEELRQRSHTRYLEDRGYGAARAEEHPGFGAARAEEDRGGSTYPADRGGTGAARAETGRPPEP
;
A
#
# COMPACT_ATOMS: atom_id res chain seq x y z
N MET A 1 -33.09 -57.86 -25.25
CA MET A 1 -33.02 -56.46 -24.82
C MET A 1 -32.88 -56.50 -23.30
N ALA A 2 -31.68 -56.46 -22.68
CA ALA A 2 -30.70 -55.35 -22.60
C ALA A 2 -31.41 -54.07 -22.09
N THR A 3 -31.10 -53.42 -20.96
CA THR A 3 -29.91 -53.22 -20.09
C THR A 3 -30.38 -52.74 -18.67
N SER A 4 -29.70 -53.05 -17.55
CA SER A 4 -28.71 -52.21 -16.79
C SER A 4 -29.23 -50.80 -16.45
N GLU A 5 -29.26 -50.27 -15.22
CA GLU A 5 -28.18 -50.00 -14.22
C GLU A 5 -28.78 -49.90 -12.79
N ASP A 6 -28.20 -50.46 -11.71
CA ASP A 6 -27.11 -49.95 -10.85
C ASP A 6 -27.44 -48.60 -10.17
N GLY A 7 -27.45 -48.37 -8.85
CA GLY A 7 -26.73 -48.98 -7.74
C GLY A 7 -25.74 -47.96 -7.14
N ALA A 8 -26.09 -47.19 -6.09
CA ALA A 8 -25.10 -46.51 -5.22
C ALA A 8 -25.67 -45.82 -3.97
N ALA A 9 -25.58 -46.54 -2.84
CA ALA A 9 -25.04 -46.11 -1.56
C ALA A 9 -25.27 -44.67 -1.02
N LYS A 10 -26.16 -44.58 -0.02
CA LYS A 10 -26.03 -43.64 1.10
C LYS A 10 -24.69 -43.86 1.81
N ARG A 11 -23.82 -42.84 1.84
CA ARG A 11 -22.67 -42.75 2.75
C ARG A 11 -22.75 -41.46 3.56
N THR A 12 -23.01 -41.63 4.85
CA THR A 12 -22.80 -40.66 5.92
C THR A 12 -21.29 -40.51 6.17
N PRO A 13 -20.72 -39.30 6.20
CA PRO A 13 -19.36 -39.10 6.69
C PRO A 13 -19.32 -39.10 8.23
N ALA A 14 -18.31 -39.80 8.74
CA ALA A 14 -18.08 -40.11 10.15
C ALA A 14 -17.54 -38.93 10.95
N ALA A 15 -18.01 -38.81 12.19
CA ALA A 15 -17.37 -38.08 13.27
C ALA A 15 -16.07 -38.80 13.65
N GLY A 16 -14.91 -38.15 13.47
CA GLY A 16 -13.63 -38.80 13.78
C GLY A 16 -12.36 -37.93 13.73
N ASP A 17 -12.35 -36.79 13.03
CA ASP A 17 -11.09 -36.06 12.77
C ASP A 17 -10.80 -34.82 13.64
N GLU A 18 -11.70 -34.41 14.54
CA GLU A 18 -11.49 -33.17 15.33
C GLU A 18 -10.60 -33.35 16.58
N ALA A 19 -10.22 -34.58 16.95
CA ALA A 19 -9.61 -34.84 18.25
C ALA A 19 -8.07 -34.86 18.30
N ARG A 20 -7.35 -34.66 17.18
CA ARG A 20 -5.87 -34.84 17.14
C ARG A 20 -5.01 -33.57 16.96
N ALA A 21 -5.60 -32.37 16.83
CA ALA A 21 -4.83 -31.16 16.52
C ALA A 21 -4.52 -30.21 17.70
N ASN A 22 -4.90 -30.54 18.95
CA ASN A 22 -4.77 -29.61 20.08
C ASN A 22 -3.47 -29.75 20.92
N GLY A 23 -2.60 -30.72 20.61
CA GLY A 23 -1.43 -31.04 21.43
C GLY A 23 -0.13 -30.26 21.14
N SER A 24 0.02 -29.64 19.97
CA SER A 24 1.30 -29.04 19.54
C SER A 24 1.41 -27.52 19.78
N SER A 25 0.31 -26.83 20.15
CA SER A 25 0.28 -25.37 20.21
C SER A 25 0.78 -24.78 21.54
N VAL A 26 0.80 -25.57 22.63
CA VAL A 26 1.21 -25.07 23.95
C VAL A 26 2.72 -25.16 24.11
N THR A 27 3.32 -26.29 23.73
CA THR A 27 4.78 -26.49 23.78
C THR A 27 5.53 -25.51 22.87
N GLY A 28 5.00 -25.23 21.67
CA GLY A 28 5.57 -24.23 20.75
C GLY A 28 5.42 -22.78 21.24
N ARG A 29 4.32 -22.45 21.92
CA ARG A 29 4.13 -21.13 22.56
C ARG A 29 5.09 -20.94 23.74
N VAL A 30 5.37 -21.99 24.51
CA VAL A 30 6.29 -21.93 25.64
C VAL A 30 7.75 -21.86 25.17
N LEU A 31 8.14 -22.61 24.13
CA LEU A 31 9.47 -22.47 23.53
C LEU A 31 9.66 -21.09 22.86
N GLY A 32 8.66 -20.58 22.15
CA GLY A 32 8.72 -19.23 21.57
C GLY A 32 8.75 -18.11 22.61
N TYR A 33 8.19 -18.36 23.81
CA TYR A 33 8.31 -17.46 24.95
C TYR A 33 9.72 -17.46 25.56
N LEU A 34 10.39 -18.61 25.54
CA LEU A 34 11.76 -18.77 26.04
C LEU A 34 12.82 -18.24 25.07
N GLU A 35 12.60 -18.34 23.76
CA GLU A 35 13.53 -17.91 22.70
C GLU A 35 13.33 -16.45 22.27
N SER A 36 12.34 -15.75 22.84
CA SER A 36 12.14 -14.31 22.61
C SER A 36 13.30 -13.51 23.21
N ALA A 37 13.89 -12.61 22.44
CA ALA A 37 14.98 -11.71 22.85
C ALA A 37 14.72 -10.93 24.17
N ARG A 38 13.47 -10.86 24.62
CA ARG A 38 13.08 -10.33 25.94
C ARG A 38 13.54 -11.19 27.13
N ASN A 39 13.68 -12.51 26.99
CA ASN A 39 14.22 -13.36 28.05
C ASN A 39 15.75 -13.17 28.19
N LEU A 40 16.45 -12.84 27.08
CA LEU A 40 17.87 -12.47 27.13
C LEU A 40 18.11 -11.11 27.80
N THR A 41 17.29 -10.09 27.51
CA THR A 41 17.44 -8.77 28.15
C THR A 41 16.97 -8.80 29.61
N GLY A 42 15.92 -9.56 29.92
CA GLY A 42 15.46 -9.80 31.29
C GLY A 42 16.47 -10.62 32.12
N SER A 43 17.09 -11.64 31.53
CA SER A 43 18.15 -12.43 32.18
C SER A 43 19.46 -11.64 32.34
N ALA A 44 19.83 -10.80 31.38
CA ALA A 44 20.98 -9.89 31.50
C ALA A 44 20.77 -8.81 32.58
N ALA A 45 19.54 -8.28 32.69
CA ALA A 45 19.18 -7.34 33.75
C ALA A 45 19.08 -8.00 35.13
N ALA A 46 18.56 -9.24 35.20
CA ALA A 46 18.54 -10.03 36.44
C ALA A 46 19.96 -10.42 36.90
N LEU A 47 20.86 -10.75 35.98
CA LEU A 47 22.29 -10.97 36.26
C LEU A 47 23.00 -9.69 36.74
N GLY A 48 22.65 -8.53 36.17
CA GLY A 48 23.13 -7.22 36.64
C GLY A 48 22.64 -6.86 38.05
N GLY A 49 21.36 -7.16 38.36
CA GLY A 49 20.81 -7.03 39.71
C GLY A 49 21.48 -7.96 40.72
N LEU A 50 21.77 -9.20 40.33
CA LEU A 50 22.41 -10.19 41.18
C LEU A 50 23.88 -9.80 41.52
N LEU A 51 24.66 -9.33 40.54
CA LEU A 51 26.02 -8.79 40.71
C LEU A 51 26.07 -7.58 41.65
N LEU A 52 25.02 -6.75 41.65
CA LEU A 52 24.91 -5.57 42.51
C LEU A 52 24.61 -5.94 43.98
N THR A 53 23.82 -7.01 44.21
CA THR A 53 23.62 -7.58 45.56
C THR A 53 24.91 -8.17 46.14
N PHE A 54 25.74 -8.83 45.33
CA PHE A 54 27.04 -9.36 45.78
C PHE A 54 28.11 -8.27 46.01
N ALA A 55 27.94 -7.07 45.42
CA ALA A 55 28.80 -5.90 45.64
C ALA A 55 28.52 -5.16 46.98
N GLY A 56 27.57 -5.64 47.80
CA GLY A 56 27.38 -5.19 49.19
C GLY A 56 26.74 -3.81 49.38
N PHE A 57 26.15 -3.22 48.33
CA PHE A 57 25.69 -1.82 48.34
C PHE A 57 24.20 -1.59 48.67
N ALA A 58 23.43 -2.65 48.98
CA ALA A 58 22.02 -2.50 49.36
C ALA A 58 21.64 -3.47 50.49
N GLY A 59 21.60 -2.96 51.72
CA GLY A 59 21.00 -3.66 52.86
C GLY A 59 19.47 -3.79 52.73
N ALA A 60 18.73 -3.69 53.85
CA ALA A 60 17.28 -3.96 53.94
C ALA A 60 16.34 -3.18 52.98
N TYR A 61 16.83 -2.18 52.24
CA TYR A 61 16.05 -1.33 51.33
C TYR A 61 16.07 -1.81 49.86
N TRP A 62 16.72 -2.94 49.56
CA TRP A 62 16.74 -3.52 48.20
C TRP A 62 15.36 -3.70 47.53
N PRO A 63 14.25 -4.02 48.23
CA PRO A 63 12.94 -4.18 47.58
C PRO A 63 12.40 -2.86 47.03
N VAL A 64 12.72 -1.74 47.67
CA VAL A 64 12.29 -0.40 47.26
C VAL A 64 13.07 0.07 46.03
N VAL A 65 14.37 -0.23 45.98
CA VAL A 65 15.22 0.06 44.81
C VAL A 65 14.80 -0.79 43.61
N VAL A 66 14.54 -2.08 43.82
CA VAL A 66 14.05 -2.99 42.76
C VAL A 66 12.66 -2.57 42.29
N GLY A 67 11.74 -2.23 43.20
CA GLY A 67 10.42 -1.73 42.86
C GLY A 67 10.47 -0.40 42.10
N GLY A 68 11.36 0.51 42.52
CA GLY A 68 11.58 1.79 41.87
C GLY A 68 12.20 1.65 40.48
N LEU A 69 13.15 0.73 40.29
CA LEU A 69 13.80 0.51 39.00
C LEU A 69 12.92 -0.29 38.04
N TYR A 70 12.13 -1.23 38.54
CA TYR A 70 11.09 -1.92 37.77
C TYR A 70 9.99 -0.93 37.31
N GLY A 71 9.58 -0.02 38.20
CA GLY A 71 8.66 1.08 37.88
C GLY A 71 9.24 2.08 36.89
N ALA A 72 10.50 2.48 37.05
CA ALA A 72 11.20 3.38 36.13
C ALA A 72 11.41 2.72 34.75
N GLY A 73 11.73 1.42 34.72
CA GLY A 73 11.85 0.63 33.48
C GLY A 73 10.51 0.45 32.77
N ALA A 74 9.41 0.37 33.51
CA ALA A 74 8.06 0.36 32.93
C ALA A 74 7.67 1.73 32.36
N LEU A 75 8.17 2.83 32.93
CA LEU A 75 7.93 4.20 32.47
C LEU A 75 8.86 4.64 31.32
N LEU A 76 10.08 4.06 31.22
CA LEU A 76 11.02 4.32 30.12
C LEU A 76 10.87 3.35 28.93
N ALA A 77 9.99 2.34 29.03
CA ALA A 77 9.67 1.50 27.89
C ALA A 77 9.06 2.37 26.78
N PRO A 78 9.66 2.42 25.58
CA PRO A 78 9.08 3.14 24.46
C PRO A 78 7.64 2.65 24.26
N PRO A 79 6.67 3.55 24.06
CA PRO A 79 5.28 3.17 23.87
C PRO A 79 5.23 2.07 22.81
N ARG A 80 4.45 1.02 23.10
CA ARG A 80 4.29 -0.15 22.22
C ARG A 80 4.13 0.37 20.80
N ARG A 81 5.05 0.03 19.90
CA ARG A 81 4.76 0.19 18.47
C ARG A 81 3.52 -0.65 18.21
N PRO A 82 2.48 -0.06 17.58
CA PRO A 82 1.32 -0.82 17.16
C PRO A 82 1.79 -2.04 16.35
N PRO A 83 1.01 -3.14 16.36
CA PRO A 83 1.33 -4.32 15.57
C PRO A 83 1.70 -3.90 14.14
N ALA A 84 2.67 -4.60 13.55
CA ALA A 84 2.93 -4.42 12.12
C ALA A 84 1.59 -4.49 11.39
N PRO A 85 1.27 -3.53 10.51
CA PRO A 85 -0.04 -3.45 9.91
C PRO A 85 -0.33 -4.79 9.25
N ALA A 86 -1.45 -5.42 9.62
CA ALA A 86 -2.14 -6.21 8.63
C ALA A 86 -2.34 -5.25 7.47
N PHE A 87 -1.87 -5.61 6.28
CA PHE A 87 -2.33 -4.90 5.10
C PHE A 87 -3.83 -5.19 5.06
N GLU A 88 -4.58 -4.25 5.61
CA GLU A 88 -5.90 -3.94 5.14
C GLU A 88 -5.79 -4.05 3.61
N GLU A 89 -6.53 -4.99 3.03
CA GLU A 89 -6.66 -5.05 1.59
C GLU A 89 -6.87 -3.61 1.09
N PRO A 90 -6.26 -3.19 -0.03
CA PRO A 90 -6.45 -1.84 -0.55
C PRO A 90 -7.94 -1.44 -0.68
N SER A 91 -8.83 -2.44 -0.68
CA SER A 91 -10.27 -2.30 -0.49
C SER A 91 -10.67 -1.47 0.73
N SER A 92 -10.03 -1.55 1.90
CA SER A 92 -10.47 -0.82 3.11
C SER A 92 -10.42 0.71 2.94
N ARG A 93 -9.33 1.24 2.37
CA ARG A 93 -9.17 2.67 2.12
C ARG A 93 -10.10 3.13 1.00
N LEU A 94 -10.26 2.31 -0.04
CA LEU A 94 -11.20 2.60 -1.12
C LEU A 94 -12.66 2.47 -0.65
N ASP A 95 -12.97 1.60 0.30
CA ASP A 95 -14.28 1.43 0.94
C ASP A 95 -14.65 2.67 1.76
N GLU A 96 -13.70 3.21 2.52
CA GLU A 96 -13.86 4.50 3.18
C GLU A 96 -14.15 5.60 2.16
N LEU A 97 -13.39 5.66 1.05
CA LEU A 97 -13.61 6.66 0.00
C LEU A 97 -14.95 6.47 -0.73
N ARG A 98 -15.42 5.24 -0.92
CA ARG A 98 -16.78 4.97 -1.44
C ARG A 98 -17.83 5.52 -0.49
N ALA A 99 -17.69 5.29 0.81
CA ALA A 99 -18.61 5.81 1.82
C ALA A 99 -18.58 7.35 1.88
N ASP A 100 -17.40 7.96 1.74
CA ASP A 100 -17.26 9.41 1.65
C ASP A 100 -17.90 9.98 0.39
N LEU A 101 -17.77 9.30 -0.75
CA LEU A 101 -18.41 9.71 -2.00
C LEU A 101 -19.94 9.64 -1.88
N VAL A 102 -20.48 8.59 -1.25
CA VAL A 102 -21.92 8.50 -0.95
C VAL A 102 -22.35 9.67 -0.06
N THR A 103 -21.57 9.99 0.96
CA THR A 103 -21.83 11.13 1.87
C THR A 103 -21.79 12.46 1.12
N LEU A 104 -20.81 12.64 0.22
CA LEU A 104 -20.68 13.83 -0.62
C LEU A 104 -21.89 13.98 -1.55
N ARG A 105 -22.31 12.92 -2.23
CA ARG A 105 -23.49 12.95 -3.12
C ARG A 105 -24.75 13.34 -2.34
N ALA A 106 -24.99 12.73 -1.18
CA ALA A 106 -26.10 13.08 -0.30
C ALA A 106 -26.02 14.52 0.22
N TYR A 107 -24.83 15.12 0.32
CA TYR A 107 -24.66 16.55 0.60
C TYR A 107 -25.05 17.41 -0.61
N LEU A 108 -24.55 17.08 -1.80
CA LEU A 108 -24.83 17.84 -3.03
C LEU A 108 -26.33 17.87 -3.37
N GLU A 109 -27.06 16.78 -3.13
CA GLU A 109 -28.52 16.70 -3.32
C GLU A 109 -29.31 17.67 -2.42
N ARG A 110 -28.74 18.09 -1.29
CA ARG A 110 -29.40 18.99 -0.32
C ARG A 110 -29.12 20.46 -0.59
N VAL A 111 -28.19 20.77 -1.48
CA VAL A 111 -27.74 22.13 -1.75
C VAL A 111 -28.35 22.65 -3.05
N GLU A 112 -28.82 23.90 -3.04
CA GLU A 112 -29.32 24.55 -4.26
C GLU A 112 -28.15 25.03 -5.12
N LEU A 113 -27.90 24.32 -6.23
CA LEU A 113 -26.83 24.59 -7.17
C LEU A 113 -27.38 25.11 -8.52
N PRO A 114 -26.62 25.95 -9.25
CA PRO A 114 -26.94 26.28 -10.65
C PRO A 114 -27.00 25.01 -11.51
N SER A 115 -27.90 24.95 -12.49
CA SER A 115 -28.12 23.75 -13.32
C SER A 115 -26.84 23.27 -14.00
N THR A 116 -26.08 24.18 -14.63
CA THR A 116 -24.83 23.84 -15.31
C THR A 116 -23.78 23.27 -14.35
N ALA A 117 -23.65 23.84 -13.15
CA ALA A 117 -22.72 23.35 -12.14
C ALA A 117 -23.17 22.00 -11.56
N ALA A 118 -24.47 21.80 -11.37
CA ALA A 118 -25.04 20.55 -10.92
C ALA A 118 -24.79 19.41 -11.92
N GLU A 119 -25.03 19.64 -13.21
CA GLU A 119 -24.75 18.67 -14.29
C GLU A 119 -23.26 18.30 -14.35
N ARG A 120 -22.36 19.30 -14.20
CA ARG A 120 -20.91 19.05 -14.18
C ARG A 120 -20.46 18.30 -12.93
N LEU A 121 -21.04 18.60 -11.77
CA LEU A 121 -20.77 17.88 -10.53
C LEU A 121 -21.27 16.44 -10.61
N GLU A 122 -22.43 16.21 -11.21
CA GLU A 122 -22.95 14.86 -11.46
C GLU A 122 -21.97 14.08 -12.35
N ALA A 123 -21.51 14.66 -13.45
CA ALA A 123 -20.49 14.04 -14.32
C ALA A 123 -19.18 13.74 -13.58
N LEU A 124 -18.68 14.67 -12.75
CA LEU A 124 -17.51 14.43 -11.89
C LEU A 124 -17.77 13.28 -10.91
N THR A 125 -18.89 13.28 -10.18
CA THR A 125 -19.20 12.21 -9.22
C THR A 125 -19.39 10.86 -9.89
N GLY A 126 -19.92 10.82 -11.12
CA GLY A 126 -20.02 9.60 -11.92
C GLY A 126 -18.64 9.06 -12.33
N LEU A 127 -17.68 9.93 -12.67
CA LEU A 127 -16.29 9.50 -12.91
C LEU A 127 -15.63 8.96 -11.63
N LEU A 128 -15.78 9.66 -10.51
CA LEU A 128 -15.25 9.21 -9.22
C LEU A 128 -15.88 7.88 -8.78
N GLU A 129 -17.17 7.69 -9.03
CA GLU A 129 -17.86 6.43 -8.77
C GLU A 129 -17.31 5.31 -9.66
N GLY A 130 -17.08 5.57 -10.96
CA GLY A 130 -16.44 4.61 -11.87
C GLY A 130 -15.02 4.23 -11.47
N LEU A 131 -14.25 5.18 -10.93
CA LEU A 131 -12.89 4.94 -10.39
C LEU A 131 -12.91 4.06 -9.14
N LEU A 132 -13.89 4.26 -8.27
CA LEU A 132 -14.00 3.54 -7.01
C LEU A 132 -14.79 2.23 -7.12
N ALA A 133 -15.57 2.04 -8.20
CA ALA A 133 -16.37 0.84 -8.42
C ALA A 133 -15.48 -0.41 -8.44
N PRO A 134 -15.89 -1.51 -7.78
CA PRO A 134 -15.11 -2.75 -7.76
C PRO A 134 -14.74 -3.23 -9.16
N GLY A 135 -13.46 -3.56 -9.36
CA GLY A 135 -12.91 -4.02 -10.63
C GLY A 135 -11.50 -3.48 -10.87
N TRP A 136 -10.98 -3.75 -12.07
CA TRP A 136 -9.58 -3.47 -12.42
C TRP A 136 -9.17 -2.01 -12.24
N VAL A 137 -10.08 -1.05 -12.47
CA VAL A 137 -9.80 0.39 -12.29
C VAL A 137 -9.53 0.68 -10.82
N SER A 138 -10.39 0.18 -9.93
CA SER A 138 -10.20 0.35 -8.48
C SER A 138 -8.97 -0.37 -7.95
N GLU A 139 -8.62 -1.53 -8.54
CA GLU A 139 -7.41 -2.27 -8.21
C GLU A 139 -6.15 -1.51 -8.65
N ALA A 140 -6.14 -1.01 -9.89
CA ALA A 140 -5.05 -0.17 -10.41
C ALA A 140 -4.91 1.14 -9.62
N LEU A 141 -6.03 1.77 -9.25
CA LEU A 141 -6.03 2.94 -8.39
C LEU A 141 -5.46 2.63 -7.00
N ALA A 142 -5.81 1.48 -6.41
CA ALA A 142 -5.27 1.04 -5.13
C ALA A 142 -3.75 0.88 -5.12
N GLU A 143 -3.15 0.55 -6.26
CA GLU A 143 -1.70 0.45 -6.45
C GLU A 143 -1.02 1.81 -6.68
N ASP A 144 -1.78 2.88 -6.90
CA ASP A 144 -1.30 4.24 -7.13
C ASP A 144 -1.61 5.16 -5.92
N PRO A 145 -0.64 5.39 -5.00
CA PRO A 145 -0.84 6.25 -3.85
C PRO A 145 -1.15 7.71 -4.22
N GLU A 146 -0.63 8.20 -5.34
CA GLU A 146 -0.89 9.56 -5.81
C GLU A 146 -2.33 9.67 -6.31
N GLY A 147 -2.78 8.69 -7.11
CA GLY A 147 -4.16 8.60 -7.58
C GLY A 147 -5.17 8.50 -6.44
N VAL A 148 -4.92 7.65 -5.44
CA VAL A 148 -5.79 7.56 -4.24
C VAL A 148 -5.84 8.90 -3.51
N HIS A 149 -4.71 9.60 -3.39
CA HIS A 149 -4.65 10.89 -2.73
C HIS A 149 -5.40 11.98 -3.49
N VAL A 150 -5.32 12.01 -4.82
CA VAL A 150 -6.09 12.93 -5.68
C VAL A 150 -7.59 12.70 -5.48
N VAL A 151 -8.06 11.46 -5.54
CA VAL A 151 -9.48 11.12 -5.33
C VAL A 151 -9.92 11.49 -3.91
N ALA A 152 -9.13 11.16 -2.89
CA ALA A 152 -9.43 11.50 -1.50
C ALA A 152 -9.54 13.01 -1.30
N ARG A 153 -8.63 13.79 -1.89
CA ARG A 153 -8.64 15.26 -1.81
C ARG A 153 -9.87 15.84 -2.51
N ALA A 154 -10.19 15.37 -3.71
CA ALA A 154 -11.36 15.81 -4.46
C ALA A 154 -12.66 15.59 -3.66
N VAL A 155 -12.84 14.39 -3.09
CA VAL A 155 -14.06 14.00 -2.36
C VAL A 155 -14.17 14.72 -1.00
N ARG A 156 -13.09 14.74 -0.22
CA ARG A 156 -13.12 15.23 1.17
C ARG A 156 -12.91 16.73 1.29
N ARG A 157 -12.32 17.38 0.29
CA ARG A 157 -11.91 18.79 0.37
C ARG A 157 -12.36 19.60 -0.82
N ASP A 158 -11.87 19.31 -2.02
CA ASP A 158 -11.93 20.29 -3.10
C ASP A 158 -13.37 20.54 -3.57
N VAL A 159 -14.17 19.48 -3.73
CA VAL A 159 -15.61 19.63 -4.06
C VAL A 159 -16.38 20.31 -2.92
N PRO A 160 -16.30 19.86 -1.65
CA PRO A 160 -16.94 20.58 -0.54
C PRO A 160 -16.54 22.06 -0.43
N GLU A 161 -15.25 22.37 -0.59
CA GLU A 161 -14.69 23.72 -0.47
C GLU A 161 -15.20 24.62 -1.60
N SER A 162 -15.23 24.14 -2.85
CA SER A 162 -15.82 24.85 -3.99
C SER A 162 -17.30 25.17 -3.77
N VAL A 163 -18.08 24.21 -3.29
CA VAL A 163 -19.52 24.41 -3.04
C VAL A 163 -19.75 25.37 -1.87
N ASP A 164 -18.99 25.24 -0.77
CA ASP A 164 -19.09 26.16 0.38
C ASP A 164 -18.71 27.59 -0.03
N ALA A 165 -17.63 27.75 -0.80
CA ALA A 165 -17.21 29.05 -1.33
C ALA A 165 -18.30 29.67 -2.22
N TYR A 166 -18.95 28.87 -3.08
CA TYR A 166 -20.09 29.32 -3.88
C TYR A 166 -21.25 29.81 -2.99
N LEU A 167 -21.71 29.00 -2.04
CA LEU A 167 -22.85 29.32 -1.18
C LEU A 167 -22.58 30.60 -0.36
N ARG A 168 -21.38 30.71 0.20
CA ARG A 168 -20.93 31.89 0.94
C ARG A 168 -20.87 33.12 0.05
N THR A 169 -20.32 33.00 -1.16
CA THR A 169 -20.17 34.15 -2.06
C THR A 169 -21.52 34.60 -2.63
N ARG A 170 -22.40 33.67 -3.01
CA ARG A 170 -23.77 33.95 -3.48
C ARG A 170 -24.57 34.74 -2.44
N TRP A 171 -24.46 34.38 -1.17
CA TRP A 171 -25.07 35.12 -0.07
C TRP A 171 -24.56 36.56 -0.02
N TRP A 172 -23.24 36.77 -0.09
CA TRP A 172 -22.65 38.11 -0.02
C TRP A 172 -22.96 38.97 -1.25
N THR A 173 -22.94 38.40 -2.45
CA THR A 173 -23.27 39.12 -3.69
C THR A 173 -24.72 39.64 -3.68
N ARG A 174 -25.65 38.98 -2.95
CA ARG A 174 -27.01 39.52 -2.73
C ARG A 174 -27.03 40.80 -1.88
N LEU A 175 -26.03 41.00 -1.01
CA LEU A 175 -25.93 42.17 -0.15
C LEU A 175 -25.03 43.28 -0.71
N ALA A 176 -23.98 42.90 -1.45
CA ALA A 176 -23.02 43.82 -2.05
C ALA A 176 -22.59 43.30 -3.44
N PRO A 177 -23.35 43.61 -4.50
CA PRO A 177 -22.99 43.19 -5.85
C PRO A 177 -21.74 43.97 -6.36
N GLY A 178 -20.85 43.28 -7.09
CA GLY A 178 -19.67 43.91 -7.69
C GLY A 178 -18.48 42.99 -8.02
N GLY A 179 -18.48 41.73 -7.56
CA GLY A 179 -17.49 40.72 -7.93
C GLY A 179 -17.86 39.89 -9.16
N ARG A 180 -17.00 38.94 -9.57
CA ARG A 180 -17.37 37.90 -10.55
C ARG A 180 -18.61 37.14 -10.09
N ALA A 181 -19.41 36.67 -11.05
CA ALA A 181 -20.57 35.85 -10.75
C ALA A 181 -20.12 34.56 -10.04
N PRO A 182 -20.64 34.26 -8.84
CA PRO A 182 -20.23 33.07 -8.08
C PRO A 182 -20.55 31.77 -8.84
N GLU A 183 -21.57 31.77 -9.68
CA GLU A 183 -21.95 30.65 -10.55
C GLU A 183 -20.84 30.31 -11.55
N GLU A 184 -20.31 31.32 -12.25
CA GLU A 184 -19.23 31.15 -13.25
C GLU A 184 -17.94 30.61 -12.62
N GLU A 185 -17.64 31.04 -11.39
CA GLU A 185 -16.44 30.58 -10.67
C GLU A 185 -16.59 29.13 -10.20
N LEU A 186 -17.76 28.73 -9.70
CA LEU A 186 -18.06 27.33 -9.37
C LEU A 186 -17.94 26.44 -10.61
N GLU A 187 -18.55 26.83 -11.73
CA GLU A 187 -18.47 26.09 -12.99
C GLU A 187 -17.03 25.89 -13.46
N ARG A 188 -16.20 26.93 -13.34
CA ARG A 188 -14.76 26.85 -13.64
C ARG A 188 -14.04 25.86 -12.74
N GLN A 189 -14.27 25.92 -11.42
CA GLN A 189 -13.62 25.04 -10.46
C GLN A 189 -14.00 23.57 -10.71
N VAL A 190 -15.28 23.28 -10.90
CA VAL A 190 -15.75 21.92 -11.20
C VAL A 190 -15.19 21.41 -12.53
N THR A 191 -15.04 22.30 -13.52
CA THR A 191 -14.38 21.93 -14.80
C THR A 191 -12.93 21.50 -14.59
N LEU A 192 -12.18 22.19 -13.72
CA LEU A 192 -10.79 21.83 -13.42
C LEU A 192 -10.72 20.48 -12.70
N LEU A 193 -11.58 20.27 -11.69
CA LEU A 193 -11.65 19.01 -10.94
C LEU A 193 -12.03 17.82 -11.84
N HIS A 194 -12.97 18.03 -12.77
CA HIS A 194 -13.33 17.03 -13.76
C HIS A 194 -12.16 16.70 -14.70
N GLY A 195 -11.42 17.71 -15.16
CA GLY A 195 -10.22 17.51 -15.98
C GLY A 195 -9.12 16.72 -15.26
N GLU A 196 -8.90 16.99 -13.97
CA GLU A 196 -7.94 16.25 -13.14
C GLU A 196 -8.37 14.79 -12.95
N ALA A 197 -9.64 14.53 -12.63
CA ALA A 197 -10.18 13.18 -12.52
C ALA A 197 -10.08 12.41 -13.85
N GLN A 198 -10.35 13.06 -14.98
CA GLN A 198 -10.21 12.47 -16.31
C GLN A 198 -8.75 12.13 -16.64
N ALA A 199 -7.81 13.03 -16.34
CA ALA A 199 -6.38 12.77 -16.54
C ALA A 199 -5.89 11.57 -15.71
N LEU A 200 -6.41 11.40 -14.50
CA LEU A 200 -6.14 10.23 -13.67
C LEU A 200 -6.67 8.93 -14.32
N VAL A 201 -7.90 8.93 -14.85
CA VAL A 201 -8.44 7.77 -15.58
C VAL A 201 -7.56 7.42 -16.78
N ASP A 202 -7.14 8.42 -17.54
CA ASP A 202 -6.33 8.20 -18.74
C ASP A 202 -4.92 7.69 -18.37
N GLY A 203 -4.33 8.20 -17.28
CA GLY A 203 -3.07 7.69 -16.75
C GLY A 203 -3.14 6.23 -16.28
N LEU A 204 -4.23 5.83 -15.62
CA LEU A 204 -4.45 4.43 -15.23
C LEU A 204 -4.57 3.51 -16.45
N ARG A 205 -5.27 3.95 -17.51
CA ARG A 205 -5.37 3.21 -18.77
C ARG A 205 -4.02 3.06 -19.44
N GLU A 206 -3.25 4.14 -19.54
CA GLU A 206 -1.91 4.11 -20.14
C GLU A 206 -0.99 3.15 -19.37
N ALA A 207 -0.98 3.21 -18.03
CA ALA A 207 -0.19 2.30 -17.21
C ALA A 207 -0.55 0.83 -17.46
N GLU A 208 -1.85 0.53 -17.60
CA GLU A 208 -2.31 -0.82 -17.90
C GLU A 208 -1.91 -1.28 -19.31
N GLU A 209 -2.02 -0.42 -20.32
CA GLU A 209 -1.53 -0.72 -21.67
C GLU A 209 -0.01 -0.99 -21.69
N LEU A 210 0.78 -0.24 -20.89
CA LEU A 210 2.20 -0.49 -20.72
C LEU A 210 2.48 -1.85 -20.05
N ARG A 211 1.69 -2.23 -19.04
CA ARG A 211 1.80 -3.54 -18.38
C ARG A 211 1.52 -4.68 -19.36
N GLN A 212 0.45 -4.59 -20.14
CA GLN A 212 0.10 -5.60 -21.14
C GLN A 212 1.16 -5.75 -22.22
N ARG A 213 1.67 -4.63 -22.75
CA ARG A 213 2.77 -4.64 -23.73
C ARG A 213 4.03 -5.28 -23.17
N SER A 214 4.40 -4.90 -21.94
CA SER A 214 5.55 -5.48 -21.24
C SER A 214 5.40 -6.99 -21.03
N HIS A 215 4.20 -7.45 -20.67
CA HIS A 215 3.91 -8.87 -20.47
C HIS A 215 4.00 -9.65 -21.79
N THR A 216 3.40 -9.15 -22.86
CA THR A 216 3.50 -9.76 -24.19
C THR A 216 4.96 -9.90 -24.63
N ARG A 217 5.75 -8.83 -24.50
CA ARG A 217 7.18 -8.86 -24.83
C ARG A 217 7.94 -9.90 -23.99
N TYR A 218 7.67 -9.97 -22.70
CA TYR A 218 8.27 -10.99 -21.83
C TYR A 218 7.93 -12.42 -22.29
N LEU A 219 6.68 -12.67 -22.69
CA LEU A 219 6.26 -13.97 -23.20
C LEU A 219 6.94 -14.32 -24.52
N GLU A 220 7.08 -13.35 -25.43
CA GLU A 220 7.81 -13.50 -26.69
C GLU A 220 9.28 -13.85 -26.42
N ASP A 221 9.98 -13.06 -25.60
CA ASP A 221 11.39 -13.27 -25.27
C ASP A 221 11.62 -14.65 -24.64
N ARG A 222 10.72 -15.12 -23.77
CA ARG A 222 10.77 -16.47 -23.17
C ARG A 222 10.52 -17.57 -24.20
N GLY A 223 9.55 -17.38 -25.11
CA GLY A 223 9.23 -18.33 -26.16
C GLY A 223 10.38 -18.49 -27.16
N TYR A 224 11.00 -17.39 -27.57
CA TYR A 224 12.20 -17.40 -28.42
C TYR A 224 13.42 -17.99 -27.70
N GLY A 225 13.58 -17.74 -26.40
CA GLY A 225 14.64 -18.35 -25.59
C GLY A 225 14.52 -19.87 -25.49
N ALA A 226 13.30 -20.40 -25.36
CA ALA A 226 13.04 -21.84 -25.34
C ALA A 226 13.31 -22.49 -26.71
N ALA A 227 12.86 -21.87 -27.81
CA ALA A 227 13.14 -22.37 -29.16
C ALA A 227 14.64 -22.38 -29.49
N ARG A 228 15.41 -21.38 -29.03
CA ARG A 228 16.86 -21.32 -29.23
C ARG A 228 17.63 -22.37 -28.41
N ALA A 229 17.10 -22.77 -27.26
CA ALA A 229 17.67 -23.84 -26.45
C ALA A 229 17.43 -25.24 -27.08
N GLU A 230 16.33 -25.42 -27.81
CA GLU A 230 16.04 -26.66 -28.55
C GLU A 230 16.87 -26.80 -29.84
N GLU A 231 17.25 -25.70 -30.51
CA GLU A 231 18.08 -25.74 -31.72
C GLU A 231 19.57 -26.08 -31.46
N HIS A 232 20.06 -25.98 -30.22
CA HIS A 232 21.46 -26.27 -29.86
C HIS A 232 21.60 -27.23 -28.65
N PRO A 233 21.26 -28.53 -28.78
CA PRO A 233 21.39 -29.49 -27.68
C PRO A 233 22.84 -30.01 -27.46
N GLY A 234 23.86 -29.43 -28.12
CA GLY A 234 25.14 -30.11 -28.37
C GLY A 234 26.41 -29.52 -27.74
N PHE A 235 26.39 -28.48 -26.90
CA PHE A 235 27.62 -27.82 -26.44
C PHE A 235 27.67 -27.57 -24.92
N GLY A 236 27.46 -28.61 -24.11
CA GLY A 236 27.45 -28.45 -22.65
C GLY A 236 27.70 -29.72 -21.84
N ALA A 237 28.49 -30.67 -22.35
CA ALA A 237 28.87 -31.85 -21.56
C ALA A 237 30.24 -32.43 -22.00
N ALA A 238 31.26 -31.59 -22.16
CA ALA A 238 32.63 -32.07 -22.24
C ALA A 238 33.61 -30.93 -21.94
N ARG A 239 34.12 -30.88 -20.71
CA ARG A 239 35.56 -30.72 -20.36
C ARG A 239 35.68 -30.34 -18.88
N ALA A 240 35.34 -31.31 -18.02
CA ALA A 240 35.88 -31.38 -16.68
C ALA A 240 37.11 -32.31 -16.74
N GLU A 241 38.23 -31.81 -17.25
CA GLU A 241 39.58 -32.26 -16.91
C GLU A 241 40.62 -31.49 -17.70
N GLU A 242 41.72 -31.18 -17.01
CA GLU A 242 42.96 -30.54 -17.49
C GLU A 242 42.83 -29.06 -17.86
N ASP A 243 43.22 -28.15 -16.95
CA ASP A 243 44.64 -27.81 -16.86
C ASP A 243 44.97 -27.03 -15.58
N ARG A 244 46.10 -27.40 -15.01
CA ARG A 244 46.69 -26.91 -13.77
C ARG A 244 47.89 -26.07 -14.20
N GLY A 245 47.78 -24.74 -14.26
CA GLY A 245 48.98 -23.92 -14.50
C GLY A 245 48.77 -22.43 -14.75
N GLY A 246 49.46 -21.61 -13.97
CA GLY A 246 49.96 -20.27 -14.36
C GLY A 246 48.94 -19.14 -14.37
N SER A 247 48.87 -18.29 -13.33
CA SER A 247 49.70 -17.08 -13.22
C SER A 247 49.64 -16.17 -14.44
N THR A 248 48.85 -15.09 -14.39
CA THR A 248 49.34 -13.69 -14.23
C THR A 248 48.17 -12.73 -14.40
N TYR A 249 47.90 -11.93 -13.37
CA TYR A 249 47.19 -10.66 -13.50
C TYR A 249 48.24 -9.55 -13.57
N PRO A 250 48.11 -8.61 -14.52
CA PRO A 250 48.39 -7.23 -14.19
C PRO A 250 47.26 -6.30 -14.63
N ALA A 251 46.80 -5.54 -13.63
CA ALA A 251 46.55 -4.10 -13.62
C ALA A 251 46.25 -3.29 -14.91
N ASP A 252 45.25 -2.41 -14.73
CA ASP A 252 45.28 -0.96 -15.03
C ASP A 252 44.79 -0.44 -16.40
N ARG A 253 43.65 0.27 -16.35
CA ARG A 253 43.40 1.69 -16.73
C ARG A 253 41.89 1.85 -16.92
N GLY A 254 41.17 2.71 -16.18
CA GLY A 254 41.22 4.18 -16.28
C GLY A 254 40.34 4.62 -17.47
N GLY A 255 39.31 5.45 -17.39
CA GLY A 255 38.72 6.28 -16.34
C GLY A 255 37.57 7.09 -16.98
N THR A 256 36.87 7.88 -16.14
CA THR A 256 36.21 9.17 -16.44
C THR A 256 35.26 9.23 -17.66
N GLY A 257 33.97 9.52 -17.55
CA GLY A 257 33.31 10.56 -16.76
C GLY A 257 32.65 11.56 -17.72
N ALA A 258 31.39 11.93 -17.51
CA ALA A 258 30.81 13.21 -17.95
C ALA A 258 29.36 13.34 -17.49
N ALA A 259 29.18 14.07 -16.40
CA ALA A 259 27.94 14.75 -16.08
C ALA A 259 27.78 15.95 -17.04
N ARG A 260 26.57 16.17 -17.57
CA ARG A 260 26.19 17.41 -18.26
C ARG A 260 24.93 17.94 -17.61
N ALA A 261 25.11 18.97 -16.77
CA ALA A 261 24.04 19.83 -16.31
C ALA A 261 23.85 20.94 -17.35
N GLU A 262 22.64 21.04 -17.90
CA GLU A 262 22.17 22.20 -18.66
C GLU A 262 21.24 23.03 -17.77
N THR A 263 21.71 24.20 -17.37
CA THR A 263 20.87 25.29 -16.87
C THR A 263 21.09 26.49 -17.77
N GLY A 264 20.22 26.62 -18.77
CA GLY A 264 20.08 27.81 -19.61
C GLY A 264 19.09 28.78 -18.99
N ARG A 265 19.59 29.91 -18.50
CA ARG A 265 18.82 31.08 -18.08
C ARG A 265 18.78 32.07 -19.25
N PRO A 266 17.63 32.66 -19.62
CA PRO A 266 17.57 33.66 -20.69
C PRO A 266 17.99 35.05 -20.16
N PRO A 267 18.63 35.89 -20.99
CA PRO A 267 18.62 37.33 -20.80
C PRO A 267 17.47 37.97 -21.59
N GLU A 268 16.86 39.05 -21.08
CA GLU A 268 16.56 40.30 -21.81
C GLU A 268 16.15 41.37 -20.78
N PRO A 269 16.63 42.62 -20.90
CA PRO A 269 15.91 43.81 -20.46
C PRO A 269 15.03 44.39 -21.57
#